data_AF-A0A484ZHL4-F1
#
_entry.id   AF-A0A484ZHL4-F1
#
_cell.length_a   1.000
_cell.length_b   1.000
_cell.length_c   1.000
_cell.angle_alpha   90.00
_cell.angle_beta   90.00
_cell.angle_gamma   90.00
#
_symmetry.space_group_name_H-M   'P 1'
#
loop_
_entity.id
_entity.type
_entity.pdbx_description
1 polymer ?
#
loop_
_entity_poly.entity_id
_entity_poly.type
_entity_poly.pdbx_seq_one_letter_code
_entity_poly.pdbx_strand_id
1 'polypeptide(L)' 'MFNMMTKGYIAASLRIESFLKDQRGITAIEYALIGVAVASLLAVVLGNGSGSGFLFELKKAFEKIAASINAVVAGS' A
#
# COMPACT_ATOMS: atom_id res chain seq x y z
N MET A 1 -4.07 -23.93 44.42
CA MET A 1 -3.83 -22.49 44.62
C MET A 1 -2.85 -21.85 43.60
N PHE A 2 -2.43 -22.54 42.53
CA PHE A 2 -1.62 -21.94 41.45
C PHE A 2 -2.45 -21.19 40.39
N ASN A 3 -3.78 -21.34 40.40
CA ASN A 3 -4.66 -20.85 39.31
C ASN A 3 -4.78 -19.31 39.27
N MET A 4 -4.74 -18.61 40.41
CA MET A 4 -4.96 -17.16 40.45
C MET A 4 -3.71 -16.36 40.09
N MET A 5 -2.54 -16.80 40.56
CA MET A 5 -1.24 -16.20 40.20
C MET A 5 -0.93 -16.41 38.72
N THR A 6 -1.16 -17.61 38.17
CA THR A 6 -0.99 -17.88 36.74
C THR A 6 -1.99 -17.09 35.89
N LYS A 7 -3.26 -16.98 36.31
CA LYS A 7 -4.24 -16.11 35.63
C LYS A 7 -3.84 -14.64 35.66
N GLY A 8 -3.29 -14.16 36.77
CA GLY A 8 -2.76 -12.80 36.88
C GLY A 8 -1.59 -12.55 35.92
N TYR A 9 -0.63 -13.47 35.86
CA TYR A 9 0.50 -13.41 34.94
C TYR A 9 0.07 -13.43 33.47
N ILE A 10 -0.86 -14.31 33.11
CA ILE A 10 -1.42 -14.38 31.75
C ILE A 10 -2.18 -13.10 31.41
N ALA A 11 -3.03 -12.60 32.31
CA ALA A 11 -3.79 -11.37 32.08
C ALA A 11 -2.90 -10.13 31.93
N ALA A 12 -1.81 -10.05 32.70
CA ALA A 12 -0.82 -8.99 32.57
C ALA A 12 -0.06 -9.07 31.24
N SER A 13 0.37 -10.29 30.86
CA SER A 13 1.09 -10.54 29.62
C SER A 13 0.23 -10.18 28.39
N LEU A 14 -1.04 -10.60 28.39
CA LEU A 14 -2.01 -10.27 27.34
C LEU A 14 -2.28 -8.76 27.24
N ARG A 15 -2.32 -8.04 28.37
CA ARG A 15 -2.50 -6.60 28.38
C ARG A 15 -1.30 -5.85 27.79
N ILE A 16 -0.08 -6.26 28.17
CA ILE A 16 1.15 -5.67 27.62
C ILE A 16 1.23 -5.95 26.12
N GLU A 17 0.90 -7.18 25.70
CA GLU A 17 0.83 -7.52 24.28
C GLU A 17 -0.21 -6.66 23.54
N SER A 18 -1.40 -6.49 24.11
CA SER A 18 -2.44 -5.64 23.52
C SER A 18 -2.04 -4.16 23.47
N PHE A 19 -1.27 -3.68 24.44
CA PHE A 19 -0.78 -2.30 24.52
C PHE A 19 0.33 -2.03 23.50
N LEU A 20 1.27 -2.96 23.34
CA LEU A 20 2.32 -2.87 22.32
C LEU A 20 1.75 -2.98 20.89
N LYS A 21 0.68 -3.74 20.72
CA LYS A 21 -0.06 -3.87 19.46
C LYS A 21 -1.11 -2.77 19.27
N ASP A 22 -1.29 -1.88 20.25
CA ASP A 22 -2.30 -0.83 20.16
C ASP A 22 -1.81 0.26 19.22
N GLN A 23 -2.51 0.42 18.10
CA GLN A 23 -2.30 1.49 17.13
C GLN A 23 -3.30 2.64 17.30
N ARG A 24 -4.20 2.55 18.30
CA ARG A 24 -5.19 3.59 18.59
C ARG A 24 -4.50 4.72 19.35
N GLY A 25 -4.19 5.80 18.64
CA GLY A 25 -3.49 6.96 19.21
C GLY A 25 -2.11 7.22 18.61
N ILE A 26 -1.72 6.49 17.56
CA ILE A 26 -0.67 6.99 16.65
C ILE A 26 -1.14 8.37 16.18
N THR A 27 -0.25 9.36 16.26
CA THR A 27 -0.65 10.73 15.99
C THR A 27 -0.92 10.90 14.51
N ALA A 28 -1.82 11.84 14.20
CA ALA A 28 -2.09 12.20 12.81
C ALA A 28 -0.82 12.64 12.05
N ILE A 29 0.25 13.06 12.76
CA ILE A 29 1.52 13.48 12.17
C ILE A 29 2.35 12.28 11.67
N GLU A 30 2.42 11.15 12.38
CA GLU A 30 3.22 10.01 11.88
C GLU A 30 2.57 9.37 10.65
N TYR A 31 1.24 9.20 10.66
CA TYR A 31 0.54 8.69 9.48
C TYR A 31 0.60 9.67 8.31
N ALA A 32 0.56 10.98 8.57
CA ALA A 32 0.77 11.98 7.53
C ALA A 32 2.18 11.86 6.90
N LEU A 33 3.21 11.68 7.72
CA LEU A 33 4.59 11.51 7.25
C LEU A 33 4.75 10.22 6.43
N ILE A 34 4.19 9.10 6.90
CA ILE A 34 4.18 7.83 6.16
C ILE A 34 3.44 8.01 4.83
N GLY A 35 2.30 8.71 4.82
CA GLY A 35 1.56 9.03 3.61
C GLY A 35 2.38 9.82 2.59
N VAL A 36 3.13 10.84 3.04
CA VAL A 36 4.06 11.61 2.19
C VAL A 36 5.17 10.71 1.62
N ALA A 37 5.75 9.84 2.45
CA ALA A 37 6.79 8.91 2.01
C ALA A 37 6.26 7.94 0.93
N VAL A 38 5.10 7.33 1.16
CA VAL A 38 4.46 6.42 0.19
C VAL A 38 4.08 7.16 -1.09
N ALA A 39 3.51 8.35 -1.00
CA ALA A 39 3.15 9.15 -2.17
C ALA A 39 4.38 9.53 -3.02
N SER A 40 5.51 9.87 -2.38
CA SER A 40 6.74 10.19 -3.09
C SER A 40 7.33 8.98 -3.83
N LEU A 41 7.33 7.81 -3.20
CA LEU A 41 7.79 6.56 -3.83
C LEU A 41 6.88 6.17 -4.99
N LEU A 42 5.56 6.27 -4.81
CA LEU A 42 4.60 6.02 -5.88
C LEU A 42 4.79 6.98 -7.05
N ALA A 43 5.05 8.27 -6.80
CA ALA A 43 5.31 9.23 -7.86
C ALA A 43 6.54 8.86 -8.72
N VAL A 44 7.60 8.33 -8.09
CA VAL A 44 8.80 7.86 -8.80
C VAL A 44 8.50 6.60 -9.62
N VAL A 45 7.80 5.62 -9.04
CA VAL A 45 7.52 4.32 -9.70
C VAL A 45 6.48 4.46 -10.81
N LEU A 46 5.39 5.18 -10.55
CA LEU A 46 4.32 5.40 -11.52
C LEU A 46 4.77 6.32 -12.65
N GLY A 47 5.66 7.27 -12.35
CA GLY A 47 6.09 8.30 -13.29
C GLY A 47 4.98 9.30 -13.60
N ASN A 48 5.27 10.24 -14.49
CA ASN A 48 4.32 11.29 -14.92
C ASN A 48 3.45 10.87 -16.13
N GLY A 49 3.50 9.59 -16.53
CA GLY A 49 2.80 9.07 -17.71
C GLY A 49 3.38 9.51 -19.07
N SER A 50 4.50 10.24 -19.08
CA SER A 50 5.14 10.77 -20.29
C SER A 50 6.65 10.51 -20.29
N GLY A 51 7.11 9.58 -21.13
CA GLY A 51 8.53 9.34 -21.41
C GLY A 51 9.16 8.16 -20.68
N SER A 52 8.77 7.86 -19.44
CA SER A 52 9.22 6.66 -18.70
C SER A 52 8.33 6.37 -17.48
N GLY A 53 8.50 5.19 -16.88
CA GLY A 53 7.75 4.76 -15.69
C GLY A 53 6.57 3.83 -16.00
N PHE A 54 5.96 3.26 -14.96
CA PHE A 54 4.92 2.25 -15.10
C PHE A 54 3.71 2.75 -15.91
N LEU A 55 3.26 3.98 -15.68
CA LEU A 55 2.12 4.55 -16.41
C LEU A 55 2.40 4.74 -17.90
N PHE A 56 3.65 5.03 -18.27
CA PHE A 56 4.05 5.19 -19.67
C PHE A 56 4.01 3.85 -20.41
N GLU A 57 4.59 2.80 -19.83
CA GLU A 57 4.56 1.46 -20.44
C GLU A 57 3.13 0.90 -20.50
N LEU A 58 2.32 1.17 -19.47
CA LEU A 58 0.89 0.82 -19.48
C LEU A 58 0.15 1.51 -20.64
N LYS A 59 0.35 2.83 -20.80
CA LYS A 59 -0.22 3.59 -21.91
C LYS A 59 0.20 3.03 -23.27
N LYS A 60 1.50 2.74 -23.44
CA LYS A 60 2.05 2.16 -24.68
C LYS A 60 1.45 0.79 -25.01
N ALA A 61 1.20 -0.05 -24.00
CA ALA A 61 0.53 -1.33 -24.19
C ALA A 61 -0.91 -1.14 -24.71
N PHE A 62 -1.67 -0.21 -24.13
CA PHE A 62 -3.02 0.11 -24.61
C PHE A 62 -3.03 0.73 -26.00
N GLU A 63 -2.08 1.60 -26.33
CA GLU A 63 -1.93 2.16 -27.68
C GLU A 63 -1.67 1.07 -28.72
N LYS A 64 -0.82 0.08 -28.41
CA LYS A 64 -0.59 -1.08 -29.28
C LYS A 64 -1.86 -1.90 -29.49
N ILE A 65 -2.64 -2.13 -28.44
CA ILE A 65 -3.91 -2.86 -28.55
C ILE A 65 -4.88 -2.09 -29.44
N ALA A 66 -5.02 -0.78 -29.23
CA ALA A 66 -5.88 0.06 -30.06
C ALA A 66 -5.43 0.08 -31.53
N ALA A 67 -4.12 0.15 -31.78
CA ALA A 67 -3.57 0.08 -33.14
C ALA A 67 -3.88 -1.26 -33.82
N SER A 68 -3.70 -2.38 -33.11
CA SER A 68 -4.04 -3.71 -33.62
C SER A 68 -5.53 -3.85 -33.95
N ILE A 69 -6.42 -3.34 -33.09
CA ILE A 69 -7.86 -3.34 -33.33
C ILE A 69 -8.18 -2.52 -34.60
N ASN A 70 -7.65 -1.30 -34.70
CA ASN A 70 -7.90 -0.43 -35.85
C ASN A 70 -7.35 -1.03 -37.15
N ALA A 71 -6.19 -1.71 -37.10
CA ALA A 71 -5.63 -2.38 -38.26
C ALA A 71 -6.54 -3.50 -38.79
N VAL A 72 -7.18 -4.26 -37.89
CA VAL A 72 -8.17 -5.28 -38.26
C VAL A 72 -9.43 -4.64 -38.84
N VAL A 73 -9.92 -3.56 -38.22
CA VAL A 73 -11.15 -2.87 -38.66
C VAL A 73 -10.96 -2.14 -39.99
N ALA A 74 -9.81 -1.50 -40.22
CA ALA A 74 -9.52 -0.77 -41.46
C ALA A 74 -9.09 -1.69 -42.63
N GLY A 75 -8.75 -2.95 -42.34
CA GLY A 75 -8.41 -3.98 -43.33
C GLY A 75 -9.61 -4.83 -43.78
N SER A 76 -10.85 -4.42 -43.44
CA SER A 76 -12.12 -5.05 -43.87
C SER A 76 -12.80 -4.20 -44.94
#